data_AF-A0A954SR04-F1
#
_entry.id   AF-A0A954SR04-F1
#
_cell.length_a   1.000
_cell.length_b   1.000
_cell.length_c   1.000
_cell.angle_alpha   90.00
_cell.angle_beta   90.00
_cell.angle_gamma   90.00
#
_symmetry.space_group_name_H-M   'P 1'
#
loop_
_entity.id
_entity.type
_entity.pdbx_description
1 polymer ?
#
loop_
_entity_poly.entity_id
_entity_poly.type
_entity_poly.pdbx_seq_one_letter_code
_entity_poly.pdbx_strand_id
1 'polypeptide(L)'
;WCLMLLLELFPNIPHGLIEYGRYLSTLFILGAGIAVLGARRPGAQAWTWFVVAPMFLVLGWPALLSWGNESIPERLELMTPAFLGLLLVIVMATGNYLTTRWEFPLLCTALSLVLFLIGRTLWIPTSGIWPMGIQLASDLIGLLALFLAMLGTTASHPTASHGLERFWQDFLNHFGIVWGYRVMERLNLEAQRLDWPFRFEIDRIVSNPEHTNAPPALNPADLPEKVPGEVRFSLEWLFRRFVTDEWRDARLGPEWSSVSSTPPSGGTSQ
;
A
#
# COMPACT_ATOMS: atom_id res chain seq x y z
N TRP A 1 -14.24 -1.74 10.49
CA TRP A 1 -13.79 -1.40 11.85
C TRP A 1 -14.64 -0.30 12.49
N CYS A 2 -14.60 0.95 12.04
CA CYS A 2 -15.37 2.05 12.65
C CYS A 2 -16.88 1.81 12.71
N LEU A 3 -17.46 1.18 11.68
CA LEU A 3 -18.86 0.76 11.73
C LEU A 3 -19.15 -0.18 12.91
N MET A 4 -18.24 -1.11 13.21
CA MET A 4 -18.37 -2.04 14.34
C MET A 4 -18.14 -1.37 15.69
N LEU A 5 -17.39 -0.27 15.74
CA LEU A 5 -17.32 0.59 16.93
C LEU A 5 -18.64 1.34 17.15
N LEU A 6 -19.24 1.85 16.06
CA LEU A 6 -20.53 2.54 16.13
C LEU A 6 -21.67 1.59 16.53
N LEU A 7 -21.67 0.35 16.02
CA LEU A 7 -22.67 -0.65 16.37
C LEU A 7 -22.63 -1.08 17.84
N GLU A 8 -21.47 -0.98 18.51
CA GLU A 8 -21.32 -1.27 19.94
C GLU A 8 -22.10 -0.28 20.84
N LEU A 9 -22.45 0.90 20.32
CA LEU A 9 -23.29 1.86 21.03
C LEU A 9 -24.77 1.45 21.08
N PHE A 10 -25.18 0.44 20.31
CA PHE A 10 -26.56 -0.02 20.25
C PHE A 10 -26.76 -1.28 21.10
N PRO A 11 -27.57 -1.22 22.18
CA PRO A 11 -27.70 -2.34 23.13
C PRO A 11 -28.38 -3.59 22.54
N ASN A 12 -29.02 -3.47 21.37
CA ASN A 12 -29.77 -4.56 20.75
C ASN A 12 -28.91 -5.43 19.81
N ILE A 13 -27.66 -5.05 19.54
CA ILE A 13 -26.80 -5.80 18.63
C ILE A 13 -26.04 -6.87 19.41
N PRO A 14 -26.11 -8.15 19.02
CA PRO A 14 -25.34 -9.21 19.68
C PRO A 14 -23.84 -8.91 19.65
N HIS A 15 -23.18 -8.95 20.81
CA HIS A 15 -21.74 -8.69 20.93
C HIS A 15 -20.90 -9.58 20.01
N GLY A 16 -21.26 -10.87 19.88
CA GLY A 16 -20.59 -11.80 18.97
C GLY A 16 -20.54 -11.26 17.54
N LEU A 17 -21.66 -10.73 17.01
CA LEU A 17 -21.72 -10.18 15.65
C LEU A 17 -20.74 -9.02 15.44
N ILE A 18 -20.57 -8.17 16.46
CA ILE A 18 -19.59 -7.07 16.44
C ILE A 18 -18.17 -7.64 16.40
N GLU A 19 -17.86 -8.68 17.18
CA GLU A 19 -16.53 -9.31 17.20
C GLU A 19 -16.18 -9.93 15.84
N TYR A 20 -17.07 -10.73 15.27
CA TYR A 20 -16.87 -11.33 13.94
C TYR A 20 -16.76 -10.26 12.85
N GLY A 21 -17.53 -9.17 12.96
CA GLY A 21 -17.43 -8.02 12.06
C GLY A 21 -16.08 -7.29 12.15
N ARG A 22 -15.51 -7.16 13.36
CA ARG A 22 -14.15 -6.62 13.55
C ARG A 22 -13.10 -7.54 12.97
N TYR A 23 -13.21 -8.85 13.22
CA TYR A 23 -12.31 -9.84 12.66
C TYR A 23 -12.32 -9.85 11.13
N LEU A 24 -13.51 -9.84 10.53
CA LEU A 24 -13.65 -9.75 9.08
C LEU A 24 -13.08 -8.43 8.54
N SER A 25 -13.28 -7.31 9.25
CA SER A 25 -12.64 -6.04 8.90
C SER A 25 -11.11 -6.15 8.89
N THR A 26 -10.51 -6.83 9.88
CA THR A 26 -9.07 -7.10 9.91
C THR A 26 -8.64 -7.89 8.68
N LEU A 27 -9.35 -8.95 8.32
CA LEU A 27 -9.05 -9.75 7.12
C LEU A 27 -9.09 -8.89 5.85
N PHE A 28 -10.06 -7.99 5.72
CA PHE A 28 -10.13 -7.09 4.57
C PHE A 28 -8.99 -6.08 4.52
N ILE A 29 -8.62 -5.47 5.65
CA ILE A 29 -7.48 -4.55 5.74
C ILE A 29 -6.18 -5.28 5.34
N LEU A 30 -5.97 -6.46 5.88
CA LEU A 30 -4.79 -7.28 5.58
C LEU A 30 -4.79 -7.79 4.13
N GLY A 31 -5.94 -8.22 3.62
CA GLY A 31 -6.12 -8.65 2.24
C GLY A 31 -5.80 -7.55 1.25
N ALA A 32 -6.18 -6.30 1.54
CA ALA A 32 -5.80 -5.15 0.73
C ALA A 32 -4.27 -4.96 0.70
N GLY A 33 -3.59 -5.04 1.86
CA GLY A 33 -2.13 -4.94 1.93
C GLY A 33 -1.41 -6.07 1.15
N ILE A 34 -1.86 -7.31 1.29
CA ILE A 34 -1.31 -8.46 0.55
C ILE A 34 -1.61 -8.38 -0.95
N ALA A 35 -2.76 -7.85 -1.35
CA ALA A 35 -3.10 -7.68 -2.76
C ALA A 35 -2.11 -6.73 -3.48
N VAL A 36 -1.59 -5.71 -2.79
CA VAL A 36 -0.61 -4.77 -3.37
C VAL A 36 0.73 -5.46 -3.69
N LEU A 37 1.14 -6.44 -2.89
CA LEU A 37 2.36 -7.22 -3.20
C LEU A 37 2.28 -7.92 -4.57
N GLY A 38 1.07 -8.19 -5.06
CA GLY A 38 0.81 -8.75 -6.38
C GLY A 38 0.36 -7.77 -7.46
N ALA A 39 0.49 -6.45 -7.26
CA ALA A 39 -0.16 -5.44 -8.12
C ALA A 39 0.25 -5.43 -9.60
N ARG A 40 1.34 -6.11 -9.98
CA ARG A 40 1.87 -6.10 -11.36
C ARG A 40 0.96 -6.85 -12.34
N ARG A 41 0.50 -6.16 -13.39
CA ARG A 41 -0.27 -6.75 -14.50
C ARG A 41 0.62 -7.49 -15.52
N PRO A 42 0.14 -8.57 -16.16
CA PRO A 42 -1.17 -9.23 -15.98
C PRO A 42 -1.26 -10.17 -14.77
N GLY A 43 -0.15 -10.38 -14.03
CA GLY A 43 -0.07 -11.34 -12.92
C GLY A 43 -0.96 -11.07 -11.72
N ALA A 44 -1.50 -9.85 -11.59
CA ALA A 44 -2.36 -9.46 -10.48
C ALA A 44 -3.58 -10.37 -10.29
N GLN A 45 -4.21 -10.83 -11.39
CA GLN A 45 -5.37 -11.73 -11.28
C GLN A 45 -4.97 -13.09 -10.69
N ALA A 46 -3.85 -13.66 -11.14
CA ALA A 46 -3.34 -14.91 -10.60
C ALA A 46 -3.00 -14.75 -9.10
N TRP A 47 -2.37 -13.65 -8.70
CA TRP A 47 -2.07 -13.36 -7.30
C TRP A 47 -3.32 -13.33 -6.41
N THR A 48 -4.39 -12.65 -6.86
CA THR A 48 -5.65 -12.61 -6.11
C THR A 48 -6.21 -14.02 -5.87
N TRP A 49 -6.17 -14.89 -6.88
CA TRP A 49 -6.73 -16.24 -6.78
C TRP A 49 -5.83 -17.24 -6.03
N PHE A 50 -4.51 -17.13 -6.14
CA PHE A 50 -3.59 -18.09 -5.53
C PHE A 50 -3.07 -17.68 -4.15
N VAL A 51 -3.08 -16.39 -3.82
CA VAL A 51 -2.55 -15.89 -2.54
C VAL A 51 -3.66 -15.28 -1.70
N VAL A 52 -4.37 -14.29 -2.22
CA VAL A 52 -5.35 -13.52 -1.43
C VAL A 52 -6.57 -14.37 -1.08
N ALA A 53 -7.20 -15.04 -2.05
CA ALA A 53 -8.39 -15.86 -1.79
C ALA A 53 -8.13 -17.02 -0.81
N PRO A 54 -7.06 -17.84 -0.96
CA PRO A 54 -6.73 -18.87 0.02
C PRO A 54 -6.43 -18.31 1.41
N MET A 55 -5.80 -17.13 1.50
CA MET A 55 -5.57 -16.44 2.77
C MET A 55 -6.91 -16.15 3.48
N PHE A 56 -7.92 -15.61 2.77
CA PHE A 56 -9.25 -15.39 3.34
C PHE A 56 -9.92 -16.70 3.76
N LEU A 57 -9.79 -17.77 2.98
CA LEU A 57 -10.38 -19.07 3.33
C LEU A 57 -9.74 -19.66 4.59
N VAL A 58 -8.40 -19.71 4.64
CA VAL A 58 -7.65 -20.33 5.75
C VAL A 58 -7.77 -19.49 7.01
N LEU A 59 -7.54 -18.18 6.93
CA LEU A 59 -7.60 -17.30 8.10
C LEU A 59 -9.05 -16.95 8.48
N GLY A 60 -9.99 -16.95 7.55
CA GLY A 60 -11.42 -16.77 7.82
C GLY A 60 -12.10 -18.01 8.40
N TRP A 61 -11.47 -19.18 8.33
CA TRP A 61 -12.05 -20.45 8.76
C TRP A 61 -12.60 -20.46 10.19
N PRO A 62 -11.91 -19.91 11.22
CA PRO A 62 -12.44 -19.89 12.59
C PRO A 62 -13.78 -19.14 12.69
N ALA A 63 -13.93 -18.04 11.94
CA ALA A 63 -15.18 -17.30 11.89
C ALA A 63 -16.29 -18.07 11.18
N LEU A 64 -15.97 -18.78 10.09
CA LEU A 64 -16.93 -19.59 9.35
C LEU A 64 -17.48 -20.76 10.17
N LEU A 65 -16.62 -21.45 10.92
CA LEU A 65 -17.04 -22.57 11.79
C LEU A 65 -18.04 -22.14 12.87
N SER A 66 -17.87 -20.92 13.39
CA SER A 66 -18.74 -20.39 14.44
C SER A 66 -20.17 -20.07 13.97
N TRP A 67 -20.34 -19.82 12.66
CA TRP A 67 -21.63 -19.45 12.08
C TRP A 67 -22.58 -20.66 11.96
N GLY A 68 -22.04 -21.87 11.85
CA GLY A 68 -22.83 -23.10 11.67
C GLY A 68 -23.56 -23.58 12.93
N ASN A 69 -23.28 -22.99 14.09
CA ASN A 69 -23.91 -23.37 15.36
C ASN A 69 -25.15 -22.51 15.64
N GLU A 70 -26.15 -23.08 16.31
CA GLU A 70 -27.47 -22.44 16.58
C GLU A 70 -27.36 -21.10 17.35
N SER A 71 -26.24 -20.84 17.99
CA SER A 71 -25.91 -19.57 18.63
C SER A 71 -24.51 -19.11 18.21
N ILE A 72 -24.41 -17.92 17.63
CA ILE A 72 -23.13 -17.25 17.38
C ILE A 72 -22.42 -17.09 18.74
N PRO A 73 -21.20 -17.64 18.91
CA PRO A 73 -20.47 -17.51 20.17
C PRO A 73 -20.28 -16.04 20.54
N GLU A 74 -20.44 -15.71 21.82
CA GLU A 74 -20.27 -14.34 22.30
C GLU A 74 -18.85 -13.81 22.06
N ARG A 75 -17.86 -14.71 22.00
CA ARG A 75 -16.45 -14.38 21.81
C ARG A 75 -15.81 -15.20 20.70
N LEU A 76 -15.02 -14.54 19.86
CA LEU A 76 -14.13 -15.19 18.90
C LEU A 76 -12.86 -15.67 19.62
N GLU A 77 -12.58 -16.97 19.51
CA GLU A 77 -11.33 -17.56 20.02
C GLU A 77 -10.41 -17.94 18.87
N LEU A 78 -9.19 -17.41 18.89
CA LEU A 78 -8.18 -17.71 17.89
C LEU A 78 -7.25 -18.80 18.38
N MET A 79 -7.19 -19.88 17.60
CA MET A 79 -6.18 -20.92 17.77
C MET A 79 -4.79 -20.35 17.44
N THR A 80 -3.75 -20.83 18.13
CA THR A 80 -2.36 -20.38 17.95
C THR A 80 -1.90 -20.35 16.47
N PRO A 81 -2.19 -21.37 15.62
CA PRO A 81 -1.77 -21.32 14.23
C PRO A 81 -2.40 -20.16 13.44
N ALA A 82 -3.69 -19.87 13.66
CA ALA A 82 -4.38 -18.76 12.99
C ALA A 82 -3.82 -17.41 13.44
N PHE A 83 -3.56 -17.26 14.74
CA PHE A 83 -2.91 -16.07 15.30
C PHE A 83 -1.54 -15.81 14.67
N LEU A 84 -0.67 -16.83 14.59
CA LEU A 84 0.65 -16.71 13.96
C LEU A 84 0.55 -16.38 12.47
N GLY A 85 -0.40 -17.00 11.76
CA GLY A 85 -0.67 -16.69 10.35
C GLY A 85 -1.07 -15.22 10.14
N LEU A 86 -1.97 -14.69 10.98
CA LEU A 86 -2.36 -13.28 10.93
C LEU A 86 -1.20 -12.34 11.28
N LEU A 87 -0.37 -12.69 12.27
CA LEU A 87 0.80 -11.90 12.62
C LEU A 87 1.80 -11.80 11.46
N LEU A 88 2.06 -12.92 10.79
CA LEU A 88 2.90 -12.94 9.58
C LEU A 88 2.31 -12.03 8.49
N VAL A 89 1.01 -12.12 8.25
CA VAL A 89 0.32 -11.30 7.25
C VAL A 89 0.36 -9.81 7.61
N ILE A 90 0.22 -9.46 8.90
CA ILE A 90 0.41 -8.07 9.38
C ILE A 90 1.81 -7.59 9.01
N VAL A 91 2.85 -8.35 9.34
CA VAL A 91 4.25 -7.97 9.05
C VAL A 91 4.49 -7.83 7.55
N MET A 92 3.95 -8.75 6.73
CA MET A 92 4.10 -8.67 5.28
C MET A 92 3.36 -7.47 4.68
N ALA A 93 2.13 -7.22 5.12
CA ALA A 93 1.32 -6.11 4.63
C ALA A 93 1.93 -4.75 5.04
N THR A 94 2.41 -4.63 6.27
CA THR A 94 2.95 -3.36 6.80
C THR A 94 4.40 -3.15 6.37
N GLY A 95 5.21 -4.20 6.29
CA GLY A 95 6.60 -4.14 5.85
C GLY A 95 6.78 -3.44 4.50
N ASN A 96 5.81 -3.58 3.60
CA ASN A 96 5.82 -2.94 2.29
C ASN A 96 5.68 -1.41 2.32
N TYR A 97 5.20 -0.84 3.42
CA TYR A 97 4.95 0.60 3.55
C TYR A 97 5.76 1.25 4.66
N LEU A 98 6.63 0.49 5.33
CA LEU A 98 7.71 1.05 6.13
C LEU A 98 8.56 1.94 5.22
N THR A 99 8.98 3.11 5.71
CA THR A 99 9.68 4.17 4.97
C THR A 99 8.85 4.95 3.94
N THR A 100 7.54 4.74 3.84
CA THR A 100 6.66 5.62 3.05
C THR A 100 6.09 6.73 3.92
N ARG A 101 5.38 7.70 3.32
CA ARG A 101 4.70 8.76 4.11
C ARG A 101 3.66 8.20 5.10
N TRP A 102 3.23 6.96 4.90
CA TRP A 102 2.20 6.30 5.69
C TRP A 102 2.75 5.51 6.88
N GLU A 103 4.05 5.62 7.18
CA GLU A 103 4.70 4.85 8.24
C GLU A 103 3.97 4.95 9.60
N PHE A 104 3.70 6.15 10.10
CA PHE A 104 3.06 6.31 11.41
C PHE A 104 1.61 5.78 11.46
N PRO A 105 0.69 6.16 10.55
CA PRO A 105 -0.65 5.56 10.50
C PRO A 105 -0.60 4.03 10.38
N LEU A 106 0.34 3.50 9.61
CA LEU A 106 0.50 2.08 9.38
C LEU A 106 0.99 1.35 10.65
N LEU A 107 1.98 1.90 11.36
CA LEU A 107 2.47 1.33 12.62
C LEU A 107 1.36 1.32 13.69
N CYS A 108 0.58 2.40 13.79
CA CYS A 108 -0.58 2.44 14.67
C CYS A 108 -1.62 1.39 14.25
N THR A 109 -1.91 1.25 12.95
CA THR A 109 -2.84 0.22 12.46
C THR A 109 -2.34 -1.18 12.81
N ALA A 110 -1.05 -1.47 12.57
CA ALA A 110 -0.42 -2.75 12.90
C ALA A 110 -0.53 -3.06 14.39
N LEU A 111 -0.22 -2.09 15.25
CA LEU A 111 -0.31 -2.23 16.70
C LEU A 111 -1.76 -2.45 17.17
N SER A 112 -2.72 -1.69 16.62
CA SER A 112 -4.15 -1.87 16.90
C SER A 112 -4.61 -3.29 16.55
N LEU A 113 -4.24 -3.79 15.36
CA LEU A 113 -4.57 -5.15 14.92
C LEU A 113 -3.91 -6.20 15.83
N VAL A 114 -2.63 -6.04 16.19
CA VAL A 114 -1.94 -6.98 17.08
C VAL A 114 -2.60 -7.03 18.45
N LEU A 115 -2.94 -5.88 19.04
CA LEU A 115 -3.63 -5.82 20.34
C LEU A 115 -5.02 -6.49 20.28
N PHE A 116 -5.76 -6.24 19.20
CA PHE A 116 -7.04 -6.92 18.98
C PHE A 116 -6.87 -8.45 18.96
N LEU A 117 -5.92 -8.95 18.17
CA LEU A 117 -5.66 -10.38 18.05
C LEU A 117 -5.19 -11.00 19.37
N ILE A 118 -4.28 -10.33 20.08
CA ILE A 118 -3.81 -10.74 21.42
C ILE A 118 -5.01 -10.93 22.36
N GLY A 119 -5.91 -9.95 22.40
CA GLY A 119 -7.14 -10.01 23.21
C GLY A 119 -8.11 -11.14 22.84
N ARG A 120 -7.87 -11.87 21.74
CA ARG A 120 -8.66 -13.02 21.26
C ARG A 120 -7.90 -14.34 21.26
N THR A 121 -6.66 -14.36 21.79
CA THR A 121 -5.92 -15.60 22.01
C THR A 121 -6.39 -16.32 23.27
N LEU A 122 -6.15 -17.64 23.31
CA LEU A 122 -6.38 -18.48 24.48
C LEU A 122 -5.40 -18.23 25.63
N TRP A 123 -4.33 -17.45 25.40
CA TRP A 123 -3.27 -17.20 26.38
C TRP A 123 -3.64 -16.13 27.40
N ILE A 124 -4.62 -15.28 27.10
CA ILE A 124 -5.09 -14.24 28.02
C ILE A 124 -6.35 -14.74 28.72
N PRO A 125 -6.37 -14.73 30.07
CA PRO A 125 -7.56 -15.06 30.85
C PRO A 125 -8.75 -14.23 30.39
N THR A 126 -9.90 -14.90 30.24
CA THR A 126 -11.16 -14.27 29.84
C THR A 126 -11.73 -13.35 30.91
N SER A 127 -11.33 -13.56 32.16
CA SER A 127 -11.77 -12.78 33.32
C SER A 127 -10.76 -11.72 33.72
N GLY A 128 -11.28 -10.56 34.18
CA GLY A 128 -10.47 -9.46 34.71
C GLY A 128 -10.51 -8.20 33.84
N ILE A 129 -9.68 -7.21 34.20
CA ILE A 129 -9.65 -5.89 33.57
C ILE A 129 -8.85 -5.90 32.26
N TRP A 130 -7.97 -6.90 32.08
CA TRP A 130 -7.04 -6.99 30.96
C TRP A 130 -7.73 -7.08 29.58
N PRO A 131 -8.74 -7.94 29.35
CA PRO A 131 -9.37 -8.04 28.03
C PRO A 131 -10.04 -6.73 27.60
N MET A 132 -10.72 -6.06 28.54
CA MET A 132 -11.35 -4.76 28.30
C MET A 132 -10.31 -3.67 28.02
N GLY A 133 -9.23 -3.62 28.83
CA GLY A 133 -8.15 -2.66 28.63
C GLY A 133 -7.44 -2.82 27.28
N ILE A 134 -7.14 -4.06 26.88
CA ILE A 134 -6.51 -4.37 25.58
C ILE A 134 -7.45 -4.00 24.43
N GLN A 135 -8.74 -4.29 24.54
CA GLN A 135 -9.73 -3.92 23.52
C GLN A 135 -9.82 -2.39 23.37
N LEU A 136 -9.99 -1.66 24.47
CA LEU A 136 -10.02 -0.19 24.47
C LEU A 136 -8.74 0.40 23.88
N ALA A 137 -7.57 -0.13 24.25
CA ALA A 137 -6.30 0.31 23.69
C ALA A 137 -6.23 0.07 22.17
N SER A 138 -6.62 -1.12 21.71
CA SER A 138 -6.70 -1.45 20.29
C SER A 138 -7.60 -0.46 19.53
N ASP A 139 -8.77 -0.16 20.06
CA ASP A 139 -9.75 0.73 19.42
C ASP A 139 -9.28 2.18 19.38
N LEU A 140 -8.72 2.69 20.48
CA LEU A 140 -8.15 4.04 20.55
C LEU A 140 -6.97 4.21 19.59
N ILE A 141 -6.06 3.23 19.54
CA ILE A 141 -4.92 3.25 18.61
C ILE A 141 -5.41 3.14 17.16
N GLY A 142 -6.44 2.34 16.89
CA GLY A 142 -7.04 2.22 15.56
C GLY A 142 -7.70 3.54 15.09
N LEU A 143 -8.39 4.24 15.99
CA LEU A 143 -8.94 5.57 15.72
C LEU A 143 -7.84 6.61 15.48
N LEU A 144 -6.76 6.58 16.28
CA LEU A 144 -5.59 7.42 16.07
C LEU A 144 -4.95 7.16 14.70
N ALA A 145 -4.80 5.89 14.31
CA ALA A 145 -4.27 5.50 13.01
C ALA A 145 -5.09 6.11 11.86
N LEU A 146 -6.43 6.00 11.94
CA LEU A 146 -7.33 6.59 10.96
C LEU A 146 -7.22 8.13 10.93
N PHE A 147 -7.16 8.76 12.11
CA PHE A 147 -7.00 10.21 12.21
C PHE A 147 -5.69 10.68 11.56
N LEU A 148 -4.57 10.03 11.85
CA LEU A 148 -3.28 10.33 11.22
C LEU A 148 -3.31 10.09 9.70
N ALA A 149 -3.99 9.03 9.23
CA ALA A 149 -4.17 8.79 7.80
C ALA A 149 -4.97 9.92 7.13
N MET A 150 -6.06 10.37 7.75
CA MET A 150 -6.87 11.49 7.24
C MET A 150 -6.03 12.78 7.17
N LEU A 151 -5.28 13.11 8.22
CA LEU A 151 -4.37 14.26 8.21
C LEU A 151 -3.34 14.16 7.07
N GLY A 152 -2.75 12.97 6.87
CA GLY A 152 -1.80 12.70 5.80
C GLY A 152 -2.39 12.82 4.39
N THR A 153 -3.70 12.55 4.22
CA THR A 153 -4.38 12.78 2.93
C THR A 153 -4.66 14.26 2.66
N THR A 154 -4.87 15.06 3.71
CA THR A 154 -5.13 16.50 3.59
C THR A 154 -3.87 17.35 3.54
N ALA A 155 -2.75 16.81 4.02
CA ALA A 155 -1.47 17.48 3.94
C ALA A 155 -1.07 17.62 2.47
N SER A 156 -1.22 18.84 1.94
CA SER A 156 -0.66 19.22 0.65
C SER A 156 0.81 18.83 0.64
N HIS A 157 1.24 18.11 -0.41
CA HIS A 157 2.63 17.69 -0.55
C HIS A 157 3.53 18.92 -0.40
N PRO A 158 4.39 18.99 0.64
CA PRO A 158 5.28 20.13 0.82
C PRO A 158 6.22 20.16 -0.37
N THR A 159 5.99 21.09 -1.30
CA THR A 159 6.93 21.51 -2.35
C THR A 159 7.62 20.37 -3.11
N ALA A 160 6.96 19.22 -3.31
CA ALA A 160 7.46 18.23 -4.25
C ALA A 160 7.53 18.90 -5.63
N SER A 161 8.72 18.92 -6.21
CA SER A 161 9.01 19.41 -7.55
C SER A 161 7.96 18.90 -8.54
N HIS A 162 7.47 19.79 -9.39
CA HIS A 162 6.40 19.50 -10.33
C HIS A 162 6.73 18.30 -11.25
N GLY A 163 5.72 17.52 -11.63
CA GLY A 163 5.83 16.46 -12.64
C GLY A 163 6.31 15.10 -12.11
N LEU A 164 7.49 14.67 -12.57
CA LEU A 164 7.98 13.29 -12.47
C LEU A 164 8.34 12.85 -11.05
N GLU A 165 8.92 13.75 -10.24
CA GLU A 165 9.24 13.47 -8.84
C GLU A 165 7.97 13.16 -8.04
N ARG A 166 6.95 14.02 -8.14
CA ARG A 166 5.66 13.80 -7.51
C ARG A 166 5.03 12.47 -7.95
N PHE A 167 5.09 12.17 -9.24
CA PHE A 167 4.61 10.88 -9.77
C PHE A 167 5.34 9.70 -9.13
N TRP A 168 6.67 9.79 -8.99
CA TRP A 168 7.49 8.76 -8.36
C TRP A 168 7.13 8.56 -6.89
N GLN A 169 7.02 9.64 -6.12
CA GLN A 169 6.59 9.58 -4.71
C GLN A 169 5.19 9.00 -4.57
N ASP A 170 4.25 9.39 -5.42
CA ASP A 170 2.89 8.85 -5.42
C ASP A 170 2.86 7.35 -5.77
N PHE A 171 3.73 6.93 -6.69
CA PHE A 171 3.89 5.52 -7.04
C PHE A 171 4.37 4.71 -5.83
N LEU A 172 5.41 5.18 -5.13
CA LEU A 172 5.93 4.54 -3.92
C LEU A 172 4.90 4.49 -2.80
N ASN A 173 4.17 5.58 -2.57
CA ASN A 173 3.14 5.64 -1.55
C ASN A 173 1.92 4.75 -1.87
N HIS A 174 1.69 4.40 -3.14
CA HIS A 174 0.59 3.54 -3.56
C HIS A 174 0.97 2.06 -3.54
N PHE A 175 2.13 1.70 -4.13
CA PHE A 175 2.55 0.30 -4.30
C PHE A 175 3.54 -0.19 -3.24
N GLY A 176 4.08 0.71 -2.42
CA GLY A 176 5.06 0.41 -1.38
C GLY A 176 6.48 0.20 -1.89
N ILE A 177 7.39 -0.01 -0.95
CA ILE A 177 8.84 -0.05 -1.20
C ILE A 177 9.28 -1.25 -2.03
N VAL A 178 8.60 -2.41 -1.91
CA VAL A 178 9.01 -3.62 -2.65
C VAL A 178 8.89 -3.42 -4.16
N TRP A 179 7.79 -2.82 -4.61
CA TRP A 179 7.61 -2.48 -6.02
C TRP A 179 8.40 -1.25 -6.41
N GLY A 180 8.48 -0.26 -5.51
CA GLY A 180 9.37 0.89 -5.66
C GLY A 180 10.78 0.50 -6.05
N TYR A 181 11.43 -0.32 -5.23
CA TYR A 181 12.80 -0.74 -5.44
C TYR A 181 12.98 -1.50 -6.78
N ARG A 182 12.07 -2.43 -7.10
CA ARG A 182 12.12 -3.20 -8.36
C ARG A 182 11.96 -2.34 -9.61
N VAL A 183 11.12 -1.31 -9.54
CA VAL A 183 10.91 -0.38 -10.66
C VAL A 183 12.10 0.56 -10.77
N MET A 184 12.58 1.10 -9.64
CA MET A 184 13.77 1.95 -9.56
C MET A 184 14.99 1.26 -10.17
N GLU A 185 15.27 0.01 -9.79
CA GLU A 185 16.40 -0.77 -10.31
C GLU A 185 16.33 -0.89 -11.85
N ARG A 186 15.14 -1.21 -12.39
CA ARG A 186 14.94 -1.31 -13.85
C ARG A 186 15.09 0.03 -14.55
N LEU A 187 14.56 1.10 -13.97
CA LEU A 187 14.71 2.45 -14.51
C LEU A 187 16.17 2.87 -14.52
N ASN A 188 16.91 2.58 -13.45
CA ASN A 188 18.33 2.92 -13.36
C ASN A 188 19.20 2.10 -14.33
N LEU A 189 18.84 0.84 -14.59
CA LEU A 189 19.49 0.04 -15.64
C LEU A 189 19.26 0.63 -17.04
N GLU A 190 18.03 1.03 -17.36
CA GLU A 190 17.74 1.70 -18.64
C GLU A 190 18.39 3.09 -18.71
N ALA A 191 18.41 3.82 -17.59
CA ALA A 191 19.10 5.11 -17.48
C ALA A 191 20.59 4.98 -17.76
N GLN A 192 21.24 3.93 -17.25
CA GLN A 192 22.64 3.66 -17.55
C GLN A 192 22.85 3.27 -19.02
N ARG A 193 21.96 2.43 -19.57
CA ARG A 193 22.05 1.95 -20.96
C ARG A 193 21.88 3.06 -22.00
N LEU A 194 20.98 3.99 -21.73
CA LEU A 194 20.61 5.10 -22.61
C LEU A 194 21.28 6.42 -22.19
N ASP A 195 22.22 6.37 -21.24
CA ASP A 195 22.98 7.51 -20.73
C ASP A 195 22.08 8.70 -20.31
N TRP A 196 21.06 8.43 -19.48
CA TRP A 196 20.16 9.47 -18.97
C TRP A 196 20.91 10.38 -17.98
N PRO A 197 20.59 11.69 -17.97
CA PRO A 197 21.24 12.66 -17.08
C PRO A 197 20.80 12.57 -15.62
N PHE A 198 19.91 11.63 -15.28
CA PHE A 198 19.37 11.42 -13.94
C PHE A 198 19.16 9.94 -13.63
N ARG A 199 19.02 9.63 -12.34
CA ARG A 199 18.67 8.31 -11.81
C ARG A 199 17.61 8.45 -10.71
N PHE A 200 16.89 7.37 -10.47
CA PHE A 200 15.88 7.29 -9.41
C PHE A 200 16.51 6.77 -8.11
N GLU A 201 16.26 7.46 -7.01
CA GLU A 201 16.48 7.02 -5.63
C GLU A 201 15.12 6.78 -4.96
N ILE A 202 15.10 6.20 -3.75
CA ILE A 202 13.85 5.84 -3.08
C ILE A 202 13.03 7.07 -2.67
N ASP A 203 13.67 8.19 -2.38
CA ASP A 203 13.03 9.39 -1.85
C ASP A 203 13.08 10.57 -2.83
N ARG A 204 13.80 10.42 -3.96
CA ARG A 204 14.00 11.48 -4.95
C ARG A 204 14.60 11.00 -6.27
N ILE A 205 14.58 11.85 -7.28
CA ILE A 205 15.33 11.74 -8.53
C ILE A 205 16.57 12.64 -8.41
N VAL A 206 17.74 12.09 -8.70
CA VAL A 206 19.02 12.80 -8.61
C VAL A 206 19.75 12.83 -9.95
N SER A 207 20.61 13.83 -10.16
CA SER A 207 21.48 13.89 -11.33
C SER A 207 22.42 12.68 -11.37
N ASN A 208 22.65 12.13 -12.56
CA ASN A 208 23.57 11.02 -12.75
C ASN A 208 25.02 11.56 -12.90
N PRO A 209 25.92 11.31 -11.93
CA PRO A 209 27.28 11.85 -11.98
C PRO A 209 28.16 11.19 -13.06
N GLU A 210 27.77 10.00 -13.55
CA GLU A 210 28.51 9.27 -14.59
C GLU A 210 28.19 9.76 -16.00
N HIS A 211 27.16 10.60 -16.16
CA HIS A 211 26.76 11.12 -17.45
C HIS A 211 27.85 12.07 -17.99
N THR A 212 28.43 11.71 -19.13
CA THR A 212 29.68 12.30 -19.65
C THR A 212 29.56 13.79 -19.98
N ASN A 213 28.32 14.31 -20.09
CA ASN A 213 28.01 15.72 -20.35
C ASN A 213 27.08 16.34 -19.30
N ALA A 214 26.98 15.78 -18.09
CA ALA A 214 26.08 16.29 -17.06
C ALA A 214 26.40 17.75 -16.69
N PRO A 215 25.43 18.67 -16.80
CA PRO A 215 25.54 19.97 -16.15
C PRO A 215 25.77 19.78 -14.65
N PRO A 216 26.59 20.62 -14.00
CA PRO A 216 26.82 20.52 -12.56
C PRO A 216 25.49 20.75 -11.83
N ALA A 217 25.00 19.70 -11.17
CA ALA A 217 23.76 19.66 -10.40
C ALA A 217 22.52 20.16 -11.18
N LEU A 218 21.89 19.27 -11.95
CA LEU A 218 20.52 19.48 -12.38
C LEU A 218 19.64 19.63 -11.13
N ASN A 219 19.16 20.85 -10.89
CA ASN A 219 18.10 21.06 -9.91
C ASN A 219 16.92 20.18 -10.33
N PRO A 220 16.29 19.39 -9.45
CA PRO A 220 15.13 18.58 -9.82
C PRO A 220 13.97 19.39 -10.40
N ALA A 221 13.90 20.69 -10.07
CA ALA A 221 12.97 21.65 -10.68
C ALA A 221 13.33 22.02 -12.13
N ASP A 222 14.59 21.82 -12.52
CA ASP A 222 15.15 22.07 -13.85
C ASP A 222 15.34 20.77 -14.64
N LEU A 223 14.74 19.65 -14.20
CA LEU A 223 14.54 18.46 -15.06
C LEU A 223 14.06 19.00 -16.40
N PRO A 224 14.77 18.71 -17.51
CA PRO A 224 14.58 19.45 -18.75
C PRO A 224 13.10 19.44 -19.07
N GLU A 225 12.53 20.65 -19.23
CA GLU A 225 11.13 20.90 -19.59
C GLU A 225 10.68 20.01 -20.77
N LYS A 226 11.65 19.48 -21.52
CA LYS A 226 11.52 18.36 -22.45
C LYS A 226 12.32 17.14 -21.97
N VAL A 227 11.67 16.24 -21.22
CA VAL A 227 12.14 14.86 -21.06
C VAL A 227 12.28 14.25 -22.47
N PRO A 228 13.44 13.69 -22.85
CA PRO A 228 13.60 13.07 -24.17
C PRO A 228 12.51 12.04 -24.43
N GLY A 229 11.99 11.99 -25.66
CA GLY A 229 10.88 11.09 -26.02
C GLY A 229 11.14 9.62 -25.68
N GLU A 230 12.40 9.20 -25.73
CA GLU A 230 12.86 7.84 -25.38
C GLU A 230 12.71 7.52 -23.88
N VAL A 231 13.07 8.47 -23.01
CA VAL A 231 12.92 8.35 -21.56
C VAL A 231 11.45 8.20 -21.22
N ARG A 232 10.63 9.07 -21.81
CA ARG A 232 9.19 9.06 -21.65
C ARG A 232 8.57 7.73 -22.10
N PHE A 233 8.93 7.24 -23.27
CA PHE A 233 8.44 5.96 -23.77
C PHE A 233 8.80 4.81 -22.82
N SER A 234 10.02 4.81 -22.30
CA SER A 234 10.51 3.80 -21.33
C SER A 234 9.72 3.84 -20.02
N LEU A 235 9.47 5.04 -19.49
CA LEU A 235 8.64 5.25 -18.30
C LEU A 235 7.20 4.77 -18.54
N GLU A 236 6.56 5.21 -19.63
CA GLU A 236 5.19 4.83 -19.97
C GLU A 236 5.05 3.31 -20.11
N TRP A 237 5.98 2.68 -20.83
CA TRP A 237 5.96 1.24 -21.03
C TRP A 237 6.10 0.47 -19.72
N LEU A 238 6.99 0.92 -18.82
CA LEU A 238 7.21 0.26 -17.53
C LEU A 238 6.02 0.45 -16.58
N PHE A 239 5.53 1.68 -16.44
CA PHE A 239 4.46 2.04 -15.51
C PHE A 239 3.07 1.58 -15.96
N ARG A 240 2.82 1.37 -17.26
CA ARG A 240 1.56 0.81 -17.79
C ARG A 240 1.17 -0.54 -17.17
N ARG A 241 2.13 -1.26 -16.59
CA ARG A 241 1.89 -2.53 -15.88
C ARG A 241 1.33 -2.36 -14.46
N PHE A 242 1.34 -1.14 -13.94
CA PHE A 242 0.95 -0.82 -12.56
C PHE A 242 -0.21 0.18 -12.52
N VAL A 243 -0.12 1.24 -13.31
CA VAL A 243 -1.06 2.37 -13.27
C VAL A 243 -1.85 2.49 -14.56
N THR A 244 -3.03 3.07 -14.48
CA THR A 244 -3.85 3.39 -15.67
C THR A 244 -3.37 4.69 -16.31
N ASP A 245 -3.76 4.92 -17.57
CA ASP A 245 -3.40 6.15 -18.28
C ASP A 245 -4.00 7.38 -17.56
N GLU A 246 -5.21 7.28 -17.00
CA GLU A 246 -5.83 8.37 -16.23
C GLU A 246 -5.05 8.69 -14.95
N TRP A 247 -4.56 7.68 -14.25
CA TRP A 247 -3.77 7.87 -13.02
C TRP A 247 -2.44 8.58 -13.30
N ARG A 248 -1.81 8.24 -14.43
CA ARG A 248 -0.56 8.84 -14.91
C ARG A 248 -0.78 10.29 -15.32
N ASP A 249 -1.74 10.53 -16.20
CA ASP A 249 -1.98 11.85 -16.79
C ASP A 249 -2.43 12.87 -15.73
N ALA A 250 -3.19 12.44 -14.72
CA ALA A 250 -3.57 13.28 -13.58
C ALA A 250 -2.38 13.76 -12.72
N ARG A 251 -1.23 13.10 -12.79
CA ARG A 251 -0.04 13.40 -11.98
C ARG A 251 1.08 14.07 -12.75
N LEU A 252 1.29 13.65 -14.00
CA LEU A 252 2.33 14.20 -14.87
C LEU A 252 1.87 15.47 -15.61
N GLY A 253 0.55 15.71 -15.69
CA GLY A 253 -0.01 16.91 -16.32
C GLY A 253 -0.16 16.81 -17.84
N PRO A 254 -0.86 17.78 -18.48
CA PRO A 254 -1.24 17.72 -19.90
C PRO A 254 -0.05 17.85 -20.86
N GLU A 255 1.02 18.51 -20.44
CA GLU A 255 2.28 18.58 -21.18
C GLU A 255 2.99 17.22 -21.28
N TRP A 256 2.76 16.33 -20.31
CA TRP A 256 3.07 14.93 -20.51
C TRP A 256 2.12 14.27 -21.50
N SER A 257 0.89 14.67 -21.79
CA SER A 257 0.04 13.91 -22.74
C SER A 257 0.27 14.30 -24.21
N SER A 258 0.54 15.58 -24.49
CA SER A 258 0.51 16.18 -25.84
C SER A 258 1.55 15.68 -26.85
N VAL A 259 2.68 15.11 -26.41
CA VAL A 259 3.78 14.70 -27.33
C VAL A 259 3.62 13.26 -27.86
N SER A 260 2.88 12.37 -27.18
CA SER A 260 2.76 10.95 -27.57
C SER A 260 1.98 10.67 -28.86
N SER A 261 1.15 11.61 -29.32
CA SER A 261 0.27 11.40 -30.48
C SER A 261 0.96 11.64 -31.82
N THR A 262 2.20 12.14 -31.83
CA THR A 262 2.97 12.30 -33.05
C THR A 262 3.84 11.07 -33.22
N PRO A 263 3.49 10.10 -34.09
CA PRO A 263 4.38 8.98 -34.37
C PRO A 263 5.73 9.55 -34.83
N PRO A 264 6.87 8.96 -34.42
CA PRO A 264 8.16 9.38 -34.93
C PRO A 264 8.04 9.30 -36.46
N SER A 265 8.10 10.46 -37.12
CA SER A 265 8.07 10.54 -38.56
C SER A 265 9.21 9.67 -39.03
N GLY A 266 8.88 8.48 -39.53
CA GLY A 266 9.84 7.50 -39.99
C GLY A 266 10.64 8.16 -41.08
N GLY A 267 11.80 8.69 -40.71
CA GLY A 267 12.81 9.14 -41.64
C GLY A 267 13.28 7.90 -42.36
N THR A 268 12.58 7.53 -43.43
CA THR A 268 13.15 6.75 -44.52
C THR A 268 14.21 7.62 -45.16
N SER A 269 15.39 7.66 -44.54
CA SER A 269 16.62 8.01 -45.24
C SER A 269 16.96 6.84 -46.16
N GLN A 270 16.54 6.97 -47.42
CA GLN A 270 17.21 6.34 -48.56
C GLN A 270 18.35 7.25 -49.02
#